data_AF-G5ID98-F1
#
_entry.id   AF-G5ID98-F1
#
_cell.length_a   1.000
_cell.length_b   1.000
_cell.length_c   1.000
_cell.angle_alpha   90.00
_cell.angle_beta   90.00
_cell.angle_gamma   90.00
#
_symmetry.space_group_name_H-M   'P 1'
#
loop_
_entity.id
_entity.type
_entity.pdbx_description
1 polymer ?
#
loop_
_entity_poly.entity_id
_entity_poly.type
_entity_poly.pdbx_seq_one_letter_code
_entity_poly.pdbx_strand_id
1 'polypeptide(L)'
;MPENKNWKFELEEYMRQGEPDQVEKSEAWQTAIGLQAVDGLRISEYLLETAKAHIEGKIGIDTAQRRIQSYYEERKDRIEIEGDTREADIVSSRIVALLGEKTFQFSPAEWQEIHRRLFDGILDNAGEIRPYNITKKEWVLKGDTVLYASCKSIQATLDYDFNKEKQFSYAGLSVSESVRHIAEFTSGISI
;
A
#
# COMPACT_ATOMS: atom_id res chain seq x y z
N MET A 1 -17.71 6.29 -22.51
CA MET A 1 -16.70 6.31 -21.44
C MET A 1 -17.05 5.15 -20.52
N PRO A 2 -16.14 4.23 -20.20
CA PRO A 2 -16.51 3.13 -19.31
C PRO A 2 -16.82 3.73 -17.95
N GLU A 3 -18.00 3.38 -17.43
CA GLU A 3 -18.48 3.78 -16.12
C GLU A 3 -17.42 3.44 -15.08
N ASN A 4 -17.20 4.37 -14.16
CA ASN A 4 -16.38 4.14 -12.97
C ASN A 4 -17.10 3.06 -12.15
N LYS A 5 -16.87 1.77 -12.46
CA LYS A 5 -17.34 0.65 -11.65
C LYS A 5 -16.83 0.92 -10.24
N ASN A 6 -17.76 1.22 -9.35
CA ASN A 6 -17.45 1.62 -8.00
C ASN A 6 -17.08 0.36 -7.24
N TRP A 7 -15.84 -0.13 -7.42
CA TRP A 7 -15.27 -1.28 -6.73
C TRP A 7 -15.56 -1.21 -5.22
N LYS A 8 -15.62 0.00 -4.66
CA LYS A 8 -15.99 0.23 -3.26
C LYS A 8 -17.38 -0.31 -2.95
N PHE A 9 -18.37 -0.01 -3.78
CA PHE A 9 -19.74 -0.53 -3.60
C PHE A 9 -19.79 -2.06 -3.74
N GLU A 10 -19.13 -2.61 -4.76
CA GLU A 10 -19.12 -4.06 -5.01
C GLU A 10 -18.46 -4.85 -3.88
N LEU A 11 -17.40 -4.29 -3.26
CA LEU A 11 -16.75 -4.93 -2.13
C LEU A 11 -17.48 -4.67 -0.79
N GLU A 12 -18.17 -3.54 -0.66
CA GLU A 12 -18.95 -3.18 0.54
C GLU A 12 -20.12 -4.14 0.78
N GLU A 13 -20.65 -4.79 -0.25
CA GLU A 13 -21.69 -5.82 -0.09
C GLU A 13 -21.24 -6.96 0.84
N TYR A 14 -19.99 -7.40 0.73
CA TYR A 14 -19.42 -8.43 1.62
C TYR A 14 -19.26 -7.93 3.06
N MET A 15 -19.05 -6.62 3.28
CA MET A 15 -19.00 -6.07 4.64
C MET A 15 -20.38 -6.04 5.31
N ARG A 16 -21.45 -5.87 4.53
CA ARG A 16 -22.82 -5.77 5.06
C ARG A 16 -23.47 -7.13 5.30
N GLN A 17 -23.13 -8.14 4.49
CA GLN A 17 -23.87 -9.40 4.43
C GLN A 17 -22.98 -10.66 4.50
N GLY A 18 -21.66 -10.50 4.46
CA GLY A 18 -20.73 -11.62 4.46
C GLY A 18 -20.43 -12.19 5.86
N GLU A 19 -19.87 -13.39 5.87
CA GLU A 19 -19.33 -14.02 7.09
C GLU A 19 -18.06 -13.29 7.56
N PRO A 20 -17.61 -13.44 8.83
CA PRO A 20 -16.47 -12.68 9.38
C PRO A 20 -15.19 -12.71 8.51
N ASP A 21 -14.82 -13.87 7.99
CA ASP A 21 -13.66 -14.02 7.09
C ASP A 21 -13.81 -13.25 5.77
N GLN A 22 -15.04 -13.13 5.25
CA GLN A 22 -15.33 -12.35 4.04
C GLN A 22 -15.27 -10.85 4.32
N VAL A 23 -15.72 -10.43 5.51
CA VAL A 23 -15.60 -9.03 5.97
C VAL A 23 -14.13 -8.64 6.06
N GLU A 24 -13.30 -9.42 6.76
CA GLU A 24 -11.86 -9.16 6.91
C GLU A 24 -11.14 -9.08 5.54
N LYS A 25 -11.43 -10.02 4.64
CA LYS A 25 -10.85 -10.00 3.28
C LYS A 25 -11.34 -8.81 2.46
N SER A 26 -12.61 -8.42 2.58
CA SER A 26 -13.15 -7.25 1.90
C SER A 26 -12.50 -5.96 2.38
N GLU A 27 -12.32 -5.81 3.70
CA GLU A 27 -11.59 -4.68 4.29
C GLU A 27 -10.14 -4.60 3.79
N ALA A 28 -9.45 -5.76 3.73
CA ALA A 28 -8.09 -5.82 3.19
C ALA A 28 -8.02 -5.40 1.72
N TRP A 29 -8.93 -5.89 0.87
CA TRP A 29 -8.98 -5.52 -0.54
C TRP A 29 -9.37 -4.05 -0.75
N GLN A 30 -10.34 -3.52 -0.01
CA GLN A 30 -10.72 -2.11 -0.10
C GLN A 30 -9.59 -1.19 0.35
N THR A 31 -8.86 -1.57 1.41
CA THR A 31 -7.67 -0.85 1.87
C THR A 31 -6.59 -0.85 0.79
N ALA A 32 -6.27 -2.01 0.24
CA ALA A 32 -5.26 -2.18 -0.79
C ALA A 32 -5.56 -1.35 -2.05
N ILE A 33 -6.78 -1.48 -2.59
CA ILE A 33 -7.23 -0.75 -3.79
C ILE A 33 -7.34 0.75 -3.50
N GLY A 34 -7.84 1.11 -2.31
CA GLY A 34 -7.94 2.50 -1.87
C GLY A 34 -6.59 3.21 -1.80
N LEU A 35 -5.55 2.53 -1.32
CA LEU A 35 -4.19 3.07 -1.30
C LEU A 35 -3.68 3.38 -2.71
N GLN A 36 -3.97 2.54 -3.72
CA GLN A 36 -3.60 2.83 -5.10
C GLN A 36 -4.39 4.01 -5.67
N ALA A 37 -5.67 4.11 -5.32
CA ALA A 37 -6.55 5.18 -5.80
C ALA A 37 -6.15 6.57 -5.27
N VAL A 38 -5.49 6.66 -4.10
CA VAL A 38 -4.92 7.90 -3.57
C VAL A 38 -3.87 8.48 -4.51
N ASP A 39 -3.08 7.61 -5.15
CA ASP A 39 -2.08 8.00 -6.15
C ASP A 39 -2.69 8.20 -7.56
N GLY A 40 -4.01 8.10 -7.68
CA GLY A 40 -4.75 8.26 -8.94
C GLY A 40 -4.67 7.02 -9.86
N LEU A 41 -4.07 5.93 -9.39
CA LEU A 41 -3.99 4.69 -10.15
C LEU A 41 -5.36 3.99 -10.24
N ARG A 42 -5.55 3.21 -11.31
CA ARG A 42 -6.81 2.49 -11.57
C ARG A 42 -6.56 1.02 -11.69
N ILE A 43 -7.33 0.22 -10.97
CA ILE A 43 -7.30 -1.22 -11.06
C ILE A 43 -7.99 -1.74 -12.32
N SER A 44 -7.63 -2.95 -12.75
CA SER A 44 -8.34 -3.64 -13.81
C SER A 44 -9.62 -4.30 -13.31
N GLU A 45 -10.54 -4.59 -14.22
CA GLU A 45 -11.68 -5.47 -13.92
C GLU A 45 -11.22 -6.88 -13.50
N TYR A 46 -10.07 -7.34 -14.02
CA TYR A 46 -9.52 -8.64 -13.68
C TYR A 46 -9.09 -8.73 -12.22
N LEU A 47 -8.52 -7.65 -11.67
CA LEU A 47 -8.22 -7.57 -10.23
C LEU A 47 -9.51 -7.68 -9.42
N LEU A 48 -10.54 -6.92 -9.77
CA LEU A 48 -11.79 -6.90 -9.02
C LEU A 48 -12.45 -8.29 -8.97
N GLU A 49 -12.51 -8.99 -10.09
CA GLU A 49 -13.04 -10.36 -10.14
C GLU A 49 -12.16 -11.35 -9.36
N THR A 50 -10.83 -11.16 -9.39
CA THR A 50 -9.90 -11.95 -8.59
C THR A 50 -10.08 -11.71 -7.09
N ALA A 51 -10.32 -10.46 -6.68
CA ALA A 51 -10.58 -10.06 -5.31
C ALA A 51 -11.86 -10.72 -4.78
N LYS A 52 -12.96 -10.65 -5.54
CA LYS A 52 -14.22 -11.34 -5.19
C LYS A 52 -14.02 -12.84 -5.02
N ALA A 53 -13.30 -13.49 -5.94
CA ALA A 53 -13.01 -14.91 -5.82
C ALA A 53 -12.19 -15.26 -4.56
N HIS A 54 -11.26 -14.38 -4.14
CA HIS A 54 -10.52 -14.55 -2.90
C HIS A 54 -11.41 -14.35 -1.65
N ILE A 55 -12.23 -13.29 -1.64
CA ILE A 55 -13.18 -12.98 -0.57
C ILE A 55 -14.17 -14.14 -0.37
N GLU A 56 -14.69 -14.68 -1.46
CA GLU A 56 -15.62 -15.82 -1.46
C GLU A 56 -14.96 -17.17 -1.11
N GLY A 57 -13.64 -17.19 -0.89
CA GLY A 57 -12.89 -18.41 -0.55
C GLY A 57 -12.70 -19.40 -1.71
N LYS A 58 -13.01 -18.99 -2.95
CA LYS A 58 -12.82 -19.83 -4.15
C LYS A 58 -11.34 -20.03 -4.49
N ILE A 59 -10.49 -19.08 -4.11
CA ILE A 59 -9.03 -19.15 -4.26
C ILE A 59 -8.37 -18.60 -3.00
N GLY A 60 -7.15 -19.05 -2.70
CA GLY A 60 -6.28 -18.42 -1.69
C GLY A 60 -5.48 -17.24 -2.27
N ILE A 61 -4.90 -16.42 -1.40
CA ILE A 61 -4.14 -15.22 -1.79
C ILE A 61 -2.96 -15.51 -2.73
N ASP A 62 -2.20 -16.59 -2.50
CA ASP A 62 -1.10 -17.00 -3.39
C ASP A 62 -1.58 -17.32 -4.81
N THR A 63 -2.80 -17.83 -4.93
CA THR A 63 -3.42 -18.10 -6.24
C THR A 63 -3.92 -16.83 -6.88
N ALA A 64 -4.46 -15.89 -6.11
CA ALA A 64 -4.83 -14.57 -6.60
C ALA A 64 -3.61 -13.82 -7.17
N GLN A 65 -2.50 -13.77 -6.44
CA GLN A 65 -1.26 -13.14 -6.90
C GLN A 65 -0.71 -13.78 -8.18
N ARG A 66 -0.65 -15.12 -8.24
CA ARG A 66 -0.21 -15.83 -9.46
C ARG A 66 -1.10 -15.52 -10.67
N ARG A 67 -2.42 -15.47 -10.49
CA ARG A 67 -3.36 -15.12 -11.57
C ARG A 67 -3.09 -13.72 -12.12
N ILE A 68 -2.92 -12.74 -11.24
CA ILE A 68 -2.62 -11.35 -11.62
C ILE A 68 -1.27 -11.26 -12.34
N GLN A 69 -0.25 -11.95 -11.81
CA GLN A 69 1.06 -11.98 -12.45
C GLN A 69 1.00 -12.59 -13.87
N SER A 70 0.39 -13.77 -14.02
CA SER A 70 0.24 -14.44 -15.32
C SER A 70 -0.57 -13.61 -16.31
N TYR A 71 -1.63 -12.94 -15.85
CA TYR A 71 -2.45 -12.05 -16.68
C TYR A 71 -1.61 -10.98 -17.40
N TYR A 72 -0.64 -10.39 -16.71
CA TYR A 72 0.26 -9.39 -17.30
C TYR A 72 1.44 -10.00 -18.06
N GLU A 73 1.89 -11.20 -17.69
CA GLU A 73 2.96 -11.89 -18.43
C GLU A 73 2.53 -12.35 -19.82
N GLU A 74 1.27 -12.75 -19.98
CA GLU A 74 0.69 -13.17 -21.27
C GLU A 74 0.39 -11.98 -22.21
N ARG A 75 0.32 -10.75 -21.67
CA ARG A 75 -0.04 -9.52 -22.39
C ARG A 75 1.15 -8.65 -22.79
N LYS A 76 2.37 -9.14 -22.67
CA LYS A 76 3.64 -8.41 -22.87
C LYS A 76 3.78 -7.64 -24.20
N ASP A 77 2.96 -7.93 -25.21
CA ASP A 77 3.00 -7.26 -26.52
C ASP A 77 2.25 -5.90 -26.59
N ARG A 78 1.64 -5.42 -25.50
CA ARG A 78 0.92 -4.13 -25.45
C ARG A 78 1.58 -3.16 -24.45
N ILE A 79 2.63 -2.48 -24.91
CA ILE A 79 3.48 -1.62 -24.06
C ILE A 79 2.88 -0.21 -23.82
N GLU A 80 3.17 0.33 -22.64
CA GLU A 80 3.00 1.70 -22.10
C GLU A 80 1.66 2.11 -21.49
N ILE A 81 0.50 1.75 -22.05
CA ILE A 81 -0.79 2.26 -21.54
C ILE A 81 -1.31 1.50 -20.29
N GLU A 82 -0.81 0.28 -20.03
CA GLU A 82 -1.24 -0.57 -18.91
C GLU A 82 -0.29 -0.52 -17.69
N GLY A 83 0.76 0.31 -17.68
CA GLY A 83 1.78 0.33 -16.62
C GLY A 83 1.19 0.63 -15.23
N ASP A 84 0.48 1.75 -15.12
CA ASP A 84 -0.15 2.22 -13.87
C ASP A 84 -1.22 1.23 -13.35
N THR A 85 -1.98 0.62 -14.26
CA THR A 85 -2.99 -0.38 -13.91
C THR A 85 -2.37 -1.71 -13.49
N ARG A 86 -1.29 -2.12 -14.16
CA ARG A 86 -0.50 -3.30 -13.78
C ARG A 86 0.10 -3.13 -12.39
N GLU A 87 0.70 -1.97 -12.12
CA GLU A 87 1.23 -1.64 -10.80
C GLU A 87 0.12 -1.72 -9.75
N ALA A 88 -1.00 -1.01 -9.95
CA ALA A 88 -2.11 -0.99 -9.02
C ALA A 88 -2.63 -2.41 -8.68
N ASP A 89 -2.78 -3.26 -9.69
CA ASP A 89 -3.25 -4.63 -9.51
C ASP A 89 -2.27 -5.50 -8.71
N ILE A 90 -0.99 -5.48 -9.11
CA ILE A 90 0.05 -6.29 -8.47
C ILE A 90 0.25 -5.82 -7.03
N VAL A 91 0.42 -4.51 -6.82
CA VAL A 91 0.65 -3.92 -5.50
C VAL A 91 -0.56 -4.15 -4.58
N SER A 92 -1.79 -4.00 -5.09
CA SER A 92 -3.00 -4.28 -4.28
C SER A 92 -3.00 -5.72 -3.75
N SER A 93 -2.69 -6.70 -4.61
CA SER A 93 -2.65 -8.11 -4.19
C SER A 93 -1.52 -8.41 -3.19
N ARG A 94 -0.43 -7.65 -3.23
CA ARG A 94 0.69 -7.74 -2.27
C ARG A 94 0.32 -7.12 -0.93
N ILE A 95 -0.37 -5.99 -0.92
CA ILE A 95 -0.91 -5.37 0.31
C ILE A 95 -1.87 -6.35 1.01
N VAL A 96 -2.78 -6.99 0.27
CA VAL A 96 -3.72 -7.96 0.87
C VAL A 96 -2.99 -9.14 1.52
N ALA A 97 -1.94 -9.66 0.87
CA ALA A 97 -1.12 -10.71 1.47
C ALA A 97 -0.45 -10.24 2.77
N LEU A 98 0.16 -9.05 2.76
CA LEU A 98 0.79 -8.43 3.93
C LEU A 98 -0.21 -8.23 5.09
N LEU A 99 -1.41 -7.73 4.81
CA LEU A 99 -2.45 -7.51 5.82
C LEU A 99 -2.97 -8.83 6.43
N GLY A 100 -2.84 -9.95 5.71
CA GLY A 100 -3.20 -11.28 6.20
C GLY A 100 -2.14 -11.96 7.08
N GLU A 101 -0.95 -11.37 7.19
CA GLU A 101 0.15 -11.94 7.98
C GLU A 101 -0.02 -11.65 9.48
N LYS A 102 0.37 -12.63 10.32
CA LYS A 102 0.30 -12.50 11.78
C LYS A 102 1.57 -11.95 12.41
N THR A 103 2.61 -11.78 11.61
CA THR A 103 3.95 -11.37 12.07
C THR A 103 4.25 -9.99 11.52
N PHE A 104 4.53 -9.05 12.42
CA PHE A 104 4.95 -7.70 12.07
C PHE A 104 5.98 -7.23 13.08
N GLN A 105 7.08 -6.65 12.59
CA GLN A 105 8.09 -6.02 13.42
C GLN A 105 8.18 -4.55 13.08
N PHE A 106 7.77 -3.67 13.99
CA PHE A 106 7.92 -2.25 13.76
C PHE A 106 9.41 -1.86 13.73
N SER A 107 10.01 -1.64 12.56
CA SER A 107 11.43 -1.28 12.41
C SER A 107 11.73 -0.69 11.04
N PRO A 108 12.85 0.07 10.89
CA PRO A 108 13.28 0.55 9.58
C PRO A 108 13.54 -0.59 8.58
N ALA A 109 14.10 -1.71 9.04
CA ALA A 109 14.35 -2.88 8.19
C ALA A 109 13.05 -3.50 7.67
N GLU A 110 12.03 -3.67 8.52
CA GLU A 110 10.71 -4.14 8.10
C GLU A 110 10.04 -3.15 7.14
N TRP A 111 10.20 -1.85 7.39
CA TRP A 111 9.66 -0.82 6.49
C TRP A 111 10.28 -0.90 5.07
N GLN A 112 11.59 -1.09 4.98
CA GLN A 112 12.27 -1.35 3.70
C GLN A 112 11.82 -2.67 3.08
N GLU A 113 11.65 -3.72 3.88
CA GLU A 113 11.18 -5.03 3.41
C GLU A 113 9.75 -4.97 2.87
N ILE A 114 8.84 -4.27 3.53
CA ILE A 114 7.49 -4.01 3.02
C ILE A 114 7.57 -3.30 1.67
N HIS A 115 8.36 -2.23 1.56
CA HIS A 115 8.54 -1.54 0.28
C HIS A 115 9.10 -2.48 -0.81
N ARG A 116 10.08 -3.32 -0.47
CA ARG A 116 10.60 -4.33 -1.39
C ARG A 116 9.51 -5.29 -1.84
N ARG A 117 8.78 -5.89 -0.90
CA ARG A 117 7.71 -6.86 -1.19
C ARG A 117 6.58 -6.27 -2.01
N LEU A 118 6.25 -5.00 -1.81
CA LEU A 118 5.23 -4.29 -2.58
C LEU A 118 5.69 -4.02 -4.01
N PHE A 119 6.94 -3.61 -4.22
CA PHE A 119 7.40 -3.06 -5.50
C PHE A 119 8.45 -3.88 -6.25
N ASP A 120 8.85 -5.05 -5.75
CA ASP A 120 9.80 -5.94 -6.43
C ASP A 120 9.30 -6.32 -7.84
N GLY A 121 10.14 -6.13 -8.86
CA GLY A 121 9.78 -6.30 -10.27
C GLY A 121 8.79 -5.24 -10.83
N ILE A 122 8.54 -4.16 -10.07
CA ILE A 122 7.79 -2.96 -10.49
C ILE A 122 8.72 -1.74 -10.50
N LEU A 123 9.47 -1.53 -9.42
CA LEU A 123 10.47 -0.48 -9.29
C LEU A 123 11.88 -1.08 -9.21
N ASP A 124 12.85 -0.45 -9.87
CA ASP A 124 14.24 -0.92 -9.88
C ASP A 124 14.89 -0.87 -8.49
N ASN A 125 14.48 0.08 -7.66
CA ASN A 125 15.05 0.36 -6.33
C ASN A 125 14.12 -0.08 -5.18
N ALA A 126 13.31 -1.12 -5.39
CA ALA A 126 12.37 -1.61 -4.40
C ALA A 126 13.08 -2.02 -3.10
N GLY A 127 12.77 -1.32 -1.99
CA GLY A 127 13.36 -1.56 -0.66
C GLY A 127 14.63 -0.78 -0.36
N GLU A 128 15.10 0.03 -1.31
CA GLU A 128 16.32 0.82 -1.15
C GLU A 128 16.03 2.22 -0.63
N ILE A 129 16.90 2.70 0.25
CA ILE A 129 16.91 4.11 0.64
C ILE A 129 17.58 4.92 -0.47
N ARG A 130 16.93 6.01 -0.89
CA ARG A 130 17.43 6.88 -1.95
C ARG A 130 18.87 7.37 -1.66
N PRO A 131 19.81 7.28 -2.63
CA PRO A 131 21.18 7.76 -2.45
C PRO A 131 21.36 9.25 -2.77
N TYR A 132 20.30 9.98 -3.11
CA TYR A 132 20.33 11.39 -3.53
C TYR A 132 19.28 12.21 -2.79
N ASN A 133 19.47 13.53 -2.70
CA ASN A 133 18.51 14.46 -2.07
C ASN A 133 17.32 14.76 -2.99
N ILE A 134 16.11 14.78 -2.42
CA ILE A 134 14.90 15.24 -3.10
C ILE A 134 14.62 16.69 -2.71
N THR A 135 14.18 17.48 -3.69
CA THR A 135 13.78 18.88 -3.54
C THR A 135 12.46 19.01 -4.27
N LYS A 136 11.35 19.04 -3.53
CA LYS A 136 10.03 19.20 -4.13
C LYS A 136 9.59 20.65 -3.99
N LYS A 137 9.38 21.31 -5.14
CA LYS A 137 8.78 22.64 -5.20
C LYS A 137 7.27 22.46 -5.13
N GLU A 138 6.66 22.77 -3.99
CA GLU A 138 5.21 22.67 -3.86
C GLU A 138 4.55 24.03 -4.09
N TRP A 139 3.56 24.05 -4.99
CA TRP A 139 2.83 25.26 -5.37
C TRP A 139 2.02 25.84 -4.20
N VAL A 140 1.58 25.00 -3.25
CA VAL A 140 0.88 25.42 -2.03
C VAL A 140 1.81 26.13 -1.03
N LEU A 141 3.12 25.90 -1.12
CA LEU A 141 4.12 26.51 -0.25
C LEU A 141 4.65 27.85 -0.79
N LYS A 142 3.95 28.49 -1.74
CA LYS A 142 4.31 29.81 -2.30
C LYS A 142 5.77 29.91 -2.79
N GLY A 143 6.35 28.80 -3.25
CA GLY A 143 7.74 28.73 -3.72
C GLY A 143 8.74 28.20 -2.69
N ASP A 144 8.33 27.94 -1.45
CA ASP A 144 9.15 27.21 -0.48
C ASP A 144 9.24 25.72 -0.88
N THR A 145 10.40 25.12 -0.59
CA THR A 145 10.68 23.73 -0.89
C THR A 145 10.49 22.89 0.36
N VAL A 146 9.80 21.75 0.24
CA VAL A 146 9.82 20.73 1.30
C VAL A 146 11.26 20.20 1.42
N LEU A 147 11.91 20.49 2.54
CA LEU A 147 13.23 19.95 2.86
C LEU A 147 13.07 18.56 3.44
N TYR A 148 13.30 17.55 2.61
CA TYR A 148 13.41 16.16 3.05
C TYR A 148 14.74 15.93 3.80
N ALA A 149 14.83 14.84 4.57
CA ALA A 149 16.09 14.47 5.21
C ALA A 149 17.20 14.31 4.17
N SER A 150 18.43 14.67 4.54
CA SER A 150 19.59 14.43 3.69
C SER A 150 19.74 12.93 3.44
N CYS A 151 20.00 12.49 2.20
CA CYS A 151 20.23 11.08 1.88
C CYS A 151 21.33 10.44 2.74
N LYS A 152 22.28 11.25 3.23
CA LYS A 152 23.34 10.82 4.14
C LYS A 152 22.88 10.48 5.56
N SER A 153 21.69 10.96 5.96
CA SER A 153 21.17 10.81 7.32
C SER A 153 19.84 10.04 7.39
N ILE A 154 19.21 9.69 6.26
CA ILE A 154 17.89 9.01 6.26
C ILE A 154 17.87 7.80 7.19
N GLN A 155 18.86 6.91 7.10
CA GLN A 155 18.91 5.73 7.96
C GLN A 155 18.94 6.11 9.44
N ALA A 156 19.81 7.05 9.84
CA ALA A 156 19.92 7.48 11.23
C ALA A 156 18.64 8.19 11.73
N THR A 157 17.97 8.94 10.85
CA THR A 157 16.67 9.57 11.13
C THR A 157 15.60 8.52 11.34
N LEU A 158 15.49 7.53 10.46
CA LEU A 158 14.55 6.41 10.60
C LEU A 158 14.81 5.60 11.88
N ASP A 159 16.07 5.29 12.18
CA ASP A 159 16.44 4.57 13.40
C ASP A 159 16.00 5.36 14.63
N TYR A 160 16.22 6.68 14.65
CA TYR A 160 15.79 7.54 15.74
C TYR A 160 14.26 7.59 15.88
N ASP A 161 13.54 7.86 14.78
CA ASP A 161 12.09 8.03 14.78
C ASP A 161 11.38 6.74 15.19
N PHE A 162 11.76 5.59 14.60
CA PHE A 162 11.18 4.29 14.96
C PHE A 162 11.50 3.90 16.41
N ASN A 163 12.71 4.18 16.90
CA ASN A 163 13.05 3.87 18.30
C ASN A 163 12.29 4.77 19.29
N LYS A 164 12.05 6.03 18.94
CA LYS A 164 11.23 6.94 19.75
C LYS A 164 9.77 6.46 19.78
N GLU A 165 9.21 6.11 18.63
CA GLU A 165 7.84 5.62 18.51
C GLU A 165 7.63 4.30 19.27
N LYS A 166 8.59 3.37 19.23
CA LYS A 166 8.55 2.13 20.03
C LYS A 166 8.42 2.35 21.53
N GLN A 167 8.92 3.47 22.04
CA GLN A 167 8.86 3.81 23.46
C GLN A 167 7.51 4.41 23.85
N PHE A 168 6.69 4.81 22.88
CA PHE A 168 5.37 5.34 23.13
C PHE A 168 4.38 4.21 23.49
N SER A 169 3.61 4.43 24.55
CA SER A 169 2.59 3.48 24.98
C SER A 169 1.21 3.92 24.51
N TYR A 170 0.61 3.10 23.65
CA TYR A 170 -0.79 3.24 23.24
C TYR A 170 -1.79 2.75 24.31
N ALA A 171 -1.32 2.10 25.38
CA ALA A 171 -2.20 1.57 26.41
C ALA A 171 -2.99 2.68 27.11
N GLY A 172 -4.32 2.51 27.18
CA GLY A 172 -5.23 3.45 27.84
C GLY A 172 -5.63 4.67 27.00
N LEU A 173 -5.12 4.81 25.77
CA LEU A 173 -5.55 5.86 24.85
C LEU A 173 -6.89 5.52 24.20
N SER A 174 -7.68 6.55 23.95
CA SER A 174 -8.82 6.45 23.04
C SER A 174 -8.36 6.25 21.60
N VAL A 175 -9.28 5.81 20.74
CA VAL A 175 -9.01 5.67 19.29
C VAL A 175 -8.59 7.00 18.67
N SER A 176 -9.26 8.11 19.03
CA SER A 176 -8.92 9.44 18.48
C SER A 176 -7.54 9.92 18.91
N GLU A 177 -7.13 9.65 20.15
CA GLU A 177 -5.77 9.96 20.64
C GLU A 177 -4.72 9.13 19.93
N SER A 178 -4.99 7.84 19.72
CA SER A 178 -4.09 6.94 18.99
C SER A 178 -3.92 7.38 17.54
N VAL A 179 -5.03 7.70 16.85
CA VAL A 179 -5.02 8.21 15.47
C VAL A 179 -4.24 9.52 15.38
N ARG A 180 -4.44 10.44 16.33
CA ARG A 180 -3.70 11.70 16.36
C ARG A 180 -2.19 11.45 16.50
N HIS A 181 -1.78 10.57 17.40
CA HIS A 181 -0.36 10.26 17.60
C HIS A 181 0.27 9.61 16.36
N ILE A 182 -0.42 8.64 15.75
CA ILE A 182 0.02 8.00 14.51
C ILE A 182 0.15 9.03 13.39
N ALA A 183 -0.79 9.98 13.27
CA ALA A 183 -0.71 11.04 12.29
C ALA A 183 0.48 11.98 12.53
N GLU A 184 0.77 12.33 13.78
CA GLU A 184 1.97 13.11 14.16
C GLU A 184 3.26 12.36 13.82
N PHE A 185 3.33 11.06 14.14
CA PHE A 185 4.48 10.22 13.79
C PHE A 185 4.68 10.12 12.27
N THR A 186 3.63 9.74 11.53
CA THR A 186 3.72 9.53 10.07
C THR A 186 4.00 10.80 9.29
N SER A 187 3.49 11.96 9.73
CA SER A 187 3.81 13.26 9.11
C SER A 187 5.20 13.78 9.47
N GLY A 188 5.76 13.36 10.60
CA GLY A 188 7.11 13.73 11.04
C GLY A 188 8.23 12.94 10.35
N ILE A 189 7.93 11.72 9.88
CA ILE A 189 8.87 10.88 9.14
C ILE A 189 9.22 11.58 7.81
N SER A 190 10.39 12.21 7.77
CA SER A 190 10.88 12.97 6.61
C SER A 190 11.87 12.13 5.82
N ILE A 191 11.40 11.44 4.78
CA ILE A 191 12.21 10.53 3.93
C ILE A 191 12.42 11.12 2.56
#